data_AF-A0A8X6KSU2-F1
#
_entry.id   AF-A0A8X6KSU2-F1
#
_cell.length_a   1.000
_cell.length_b   1.000
_cell.length_c   1.000
_cell.angle_alpha   90.00
_cell.angle_beta   90.00
_cell.angle_gamma   90.00
#
_symmetry.space_group_name_H-M   'P 1'
#
loop_
_entity.id
_entity.type
_entity.pdbx_description
1 polymer ?
#
loop_
_entity_poly.entity_id
_entity_poly.type
_entity_poly.pdbx_seq_one_letter_code
_entity_poly.pdbx_strand_id
1 'polypeptide(L)'
;MESECASKTMENGSNYPSSQTNNDARPVETNTPVALTYIPCKLMECIILKRITHVMEMNLFPEEQYDFRRGYSNTGQILYIV
;
A
#
# COMPACT_ATOMS: atom_id res chain seq x y z
N MET A 1 -22.79 -5.38 38.93
CA MET A 1 -22.01 -6.58 38.58
C MET A 1 -21.03 -6.12 37.51
N GLU A 2 -19.93 -5.53 37.98
CA GLU A 2 -18.89 -4.95 37.16
C GLU A 2 -17.92 -6.08 36.80
N SER A 3 -17.66 -6.29 35.51
CA SER A 3 -16.62 -7.21 35.05
C SER A 3 -15.52 -6.38 34.39
N GLU A 4 -14.49 -6.17 35.19
CA GLU A 4 -13.19 -5.60 34.91
C GLU A 4 -12.54 -6.25 33.68
N CYS A 5 -12.32 -5.47 32.62
CA CYS A 5 -11.56 -5.92 31.44
C CYS A 5 -10.07 -5.66 31.72
N ALA A 6 -9.37 -6.67 32.20
CA ALA A 6 -7.94 -6.62 32.45
C ALA A 6 -7.16 -6.54 31.13
N SER A 7 -6.54 -5.39 30.89
CA SER A 7 -5.51 -5.20 29.87
C SER A 7 -4.33 -6.15 30.09
N LYS A 8 -4.00 -6.96 29.09
CA LYS A 8 -2.70 -7.64 29.02
C LYS A 8 -1.90 -7.06 27.86
N THR A 9 -0.95 -6.21 28.23
CA THR A 9 0.18 -5.80 27.39
C THR A 9 1.04 -7.03 27.13
N MET A 10 1.22 -7.39 25.86
CA MET A 10 2.32 -8.26 25.45
C MET A 10 3.23 -7.44 24.55
N GLU A 11 4.25 -6.86 25.16
CA GLU A 11 5.50 -6.59 24.46
C GLU A 11 6.11 -7.96 24.10
N ASN A 12 6.59 -8.12 22.87
CA ASN A 12 7.86 -8.80 22.55
C ASN A 12 8.07 -8.93 21.03
N GLY A 13 9.16 -8.31 20.57
CA GLY A 13 10.02 -8.86 19.51
C GLY A 13 9.61 -8.61 18.06
N SER A 14 9.98 -7.45 17.52
CA SER A 14 10.09 -7.29 16.07
C SER A 14 11.31 -8.07 15.56
N ASN A 15 11.09 -9.30 15.07
CA ASN A 15 12.07 -10.04 14.28
C ASN A 15 11.93 -9.61 12.82
N TYR A 16 12.68 -8.59 12.41
CA TYR A 16 12.96 -8.39 10.99
C TYR A 16 13.97 -9.47 10.56
N PRO A 17 13.74 -10.23 9.48
CA PRO A 17 14.75 -11.13 8.96
C PRO A 17 15.89 -10.28 8.38
N SER A 18 17.06 -10.42 9.01
CA SER A 18 18.36 -9.99 8.49
C SER A 18 18.58 -10.61 7.11
N SER A 19 18.90 -9.77 6.12
CA SER A 19 19.25 -10.18 4.77
C SER A 19 20.57 -10.94 4.78
N GLN A 20 20.50 -12.27 4.73
CA GLN A 20 21.65 -13.14 4.52
C GLN A 20 21.97 -13.16 3.02
N THR A 21 23.05 -12.50 2.62
CA THR A 21 23.55 -12.48 1.24
C THR A 21 24.22 -13.82 0.93
N ASN A 22 23.53 -14.69 0.20
CA ASN A 22 24.16 -15.83 -0.47
C ASN A 22 23.88 -15.75 -1.97
N ASN A 23 24.97 -15.69 -2.72
CA ASN A 23 25.02 -15.61 -4.17
C ASN A 23 24.47 -16.90 -4.77
N ASP A 24 23.23 -16.89 -5.22
CA ASP A 24 22.67 -17.82 -6.20
C ASP A 24 21.54 -17.09 -6.93
N ALA A 25 21.76 -16.75 -8.20
CA ALA A 25 20.84 -16.00 -9.05
C ALA A 25 19.62 -16.85 -9.49
N ARG A 26 18.87 -17.37 -8.53
CA ARG A 26 17.48 -17.80 -8.74
C ARG A 26 16.60 -16.60 -8.40
N PRO A 27 15.58 -16.27 -9.23
CA PRO A 27 14.64 -15.24 -8.86
C PRO A 27 14.01 -15.66 -7.52
N VAL A 28 14.36 -14.94 -6.46
CA VAL A 28 13.74 -15.11 -5.15
C VAL A 28 12.29 -14.73 -5.38
N GLU A 29 11.40 -15.72 -5.41
CA GLU A 29 9.96 -15.48 -5.37
C GLU A 29 9.68 -14.74 -4.07
N THR A 30 9.63 -13.43 -4.18
CA THR A 30 9.45 -12.54 -3.05
C THR A 30 7.99 -12.63 -2.71
N ASN A 31 7.66 -13.41 -1.68
CA ASN A 31 6.32 -13.49 -1.15
C ASN A 31 5.95 -12.12 -0.57
N THR A 32 5.36 -11.25 -1.39
CA THR A 32 4.81 -9.98 -0.94
C THR A 32 3.45 -10.26 -0.30
N PRO A 33 3.32 -10.21 1.04
CA PRO A 33 2.04 -10.48 1.67
C PRO A 33 1.02 -9.41 1.27
N VAL A 34 -0.16 -9.83 0.83
CA VAL A 34 -1.28 -8.94 0.53
C VAL A 34 -2.25 -8.98 1.70
N ALA A 35 -2.57 -7.83 2.27
CA ALA A 35 -3.58 -7.73 3.31
C ALA A 35 -4.97 -7.98 2.71
N LEU A 36 -5.64 -9.02 3.19
CA LEU A 36 -7.05 -9.28 2.88
C LEU A 36 -7.91 -8.46 3.84
N THR A 37 -8.61 -7.46 3.30
CA THR A 37 -9.59 -6.68 4.08
C THR A 37 -10.99 -7.26 3.90
N TYR A 38 -11.81 -7.21 4.95
CA TYR A 38 -13.19 -7.69 4.90
C TYR A 38 -14.02 -6.81 3.92
N ILE A 39 -15.09 -7.34 3.34
CA ILE A 39 -15.89 -6.66 2.30
C ILE A 39 -16.32 -5.22 2.67
N PRO A 40 -16.81 -4.93 3.89
CA PRO A 40 -17.13 -3.57 4.33
C PRO A 40 -15.92 -2.64 4.35
N CYS A 41 -14.74 -3.15 4.72
CA CYS A 41 -13.50 -2.37 4.68
C CYS A 41 -13.12 -2.01 3.24
N LYS A 42 -13.27 -2.95 2.29
CA LYS A 42 -13.09 -2.65 0.85
C LYS A 42 -14.08 -1.61 0.34
N LEU A 43 -15.34 -1.67 0.77
CA LEU A 43 -16.33 -0.66 0.42
C LEU A 43 -15.93 0.73 0.97
N MET A 44 -15.49 0.78 2.22
CA MET A 44 -15.03 2.02 2.85
C MET A 44 -13.77 2.59 2.16
N GLU A 45 -12.79 1.74 1.83
CA GLU A 45 -11.63 2.11 1.00
C GLU A 45 -12.07 2.75 -0.32
N CYS A 46 -13.03 2.15 -1.04
CA CYS A 46 -13.54 2.73 -2.29
C CYS A 46 -14.19 4.10 -2.10
N ILE A 47 -14.94 4.32 -1.02
CA ILE A 47 -15.57 5.61 -0.73
C ILE A 47 -14.50 6.67 -0.44
N ILE A 48 -13.52 6.33 0.40
CA ILE A 48 -12.43 7.22 0.78
C ILE A 48 -11.58 7.57 -0.46
N LEU A 49 -11.19 6.56 -1.24
CA LEU A 49 -10.40 6.74 -2.45
C LEU A 49 -11.09 7.68 -3.44
N LYS A 50 -12.40 7.50 -3.69
CA LYS A 50 -13.16 8.41 -4.57
C LYS A 50 -13.07 9.86 -4.13
N ARG A 51 -13.14 10.13 -2.82
CA ARG A 51 -13.04 11.50 -2.28
C ARG A 51 -11.63 12.06 -2.44
N ILE A 52 -10.62 11.25 -2.11
CA ILE A 52 -9.21 11.64 -2.24
C ILE A 52 -8.87 11.92 -3.71
N THR A 53 -9.24 11.04 -4.64
CA THR A 53 -9.00 11.22 -6.08
C THR A 53 -9.62 12.51 -6.60
N HIS A 54 -10.84 12.85 -6.18
CA HIS A 54 -11.48 14.09 -6.60
C HIS A 54 -10.70 15.34 -6.14
N VAL A 55 -10.20 15.34 -4.90
CA VAL A 55 -9.36 16.43 -4.38
C VAL A 55 -8.03 16.49 -5.12
N MET A 56 -7.45 15.33 -5.44
CA MET A 56 -6.19 15.22 -6.15
C MET A 56 -6.26 15.73 -7.59
N GLU A 57 -7.38 15.52 -8.28
CA GLU A 57 -7.64 16.04 -9.63
C GLU A 57 -7.72 17.58 -9.66
N MET A 58 -7.93 18.25 -8.52
CA MET A 58 -7.98 19.71 -8.39
C MET A 58 -6.58 20.37 -8.31
N ASN A 59 -5.57 19.78 -8.97
CA ASN A 59 -4.17 20.23 -9.03
C ASN A 59 -3.33 20.03 -7.75
N LEU A 60 -3.60 18.98 -6.96
CA LEU A 60 -2.75 18.67 -5.80
C LEU A 60 -1.50 17.84 -6.15
N PHE A 61 -1.49 17.19 -7.31
CA PHE A 61 -0.35 16.40 -7.76
C PHE A 61 0.59 17.19 -8.67
N PRO A 62 1.90 16.94 -8.60
CA PRO A 62 2.84 17.42 -9.62
C PRO A 62 2.45 16.85 -10.99
N GLU A 63 2.61 17.64 -12.05
CA GLU A 63 2.26 17.24 -13.43
C GLU A 63 3.03 16.00 -13.91
N GLU A 64 4.18 15.75 -13.32
CA GLU A 64 5.08 14.64 -13.61
C GLU A 64 4.64 13.30 -12.99
N GLN A 65 3.57 13.28 -12.19
CA GLN A 65 3.04 12.04 -11.63
C GLN A 65 2.06 11.36 -12.60
N TYR A 66 2.55 10.32 -13.28
CA TYR A 66 1.77 9.53 -14.25
C TYR A 66 1.08 8.31 -13.61
N ASP A 67 1.60 7.79 -12.49
CA ASP A 67 1.07 6.56 -11.88
C ASP A 67 -0.25 6.77 -11.12
N PHE A 68 -1.12 5.77 -11.19
CA PHE A 68 -2.40 5.69 -10.47
C PHE A 68 -3.33 6.88 -10.68
N ARG A 69 -3.21 7.56 -11.83
CA ARG A 69 -4.04 8.72 -12.20
C ARG A 69 -4.98 8.37 -13.35
N ARG A 70 -6.20 8.90 -13.29
CA ARG A 70 -7.20 8.71 -14.34
C ARG A 70 -6.71 9.34 -15.65
N GLY A 71 -6.71 8.57 -16.74
CA GLY A 71 -6.31 9.04 -18.07
C GLY A 71 -4.80 9.04 -18.32
N TYR A 72 -4.00 8.65 -17.34
CA TYR A 72 -2.56 8.48 -17.48
C TYR A 72 -2.24 7.00 -17.67
N SER A 73 -1.30 6.71 -18.57
CA SER A 73 -0.81 5.37 -18.83
C SER A 73 0.71 5.36 -18.79
N ASN A 74 1.29 4.20 -18.51
CA ASN A 74 2.75 4.03 -18.50
C ASN A 74 3.35 4.35 -19.88
N THR A 75 2.59 4.19 -20.97
CA THR A 75 3.02 4.61 -22.31
C THR A 75 3.22 6.12 -22.40
N GLY A 76 2.35 6.92 -21.79
CA GLY A 76 2.49 8.38 -21.74
C GLY A 76 3.75 8.79 -20.95
N GLN A 77 4.05 8.09 -19.86
CA GLN A 77 5.25 8.34 -19.06
C GLN A 77 6.54 8.02 -19.85
N ILE A 78 6.56 6.87 -20.55
CA ILE A 78 7.72 6.48 -21.37
C ILE A 78 7.96 7.50 -22.49
N LEU A 79 6.89 7.98 -23.13
CA LEU A 79 7.00 8.98 -24.20
C LEU A 79 7.48 10.36 -23.68
N TYR A 80 7.23 10.70 -22.41
CA TYR A 80 7.74 11.94 -21.81
C TYR A 80 9.26 11.88 -21.52
N ILE A 81 9.80 10.68 -21.27
CA ILE A 81 11.21 10.48 -20.88
C ILE A 81 12.13 10.28 -22.10
N VAL A 82 11.58 9.86 -23.25
CA VAL A 82 12.32 9.63 -24.52
C VAL A 82 12.35 10.91 -25.35
#